data_AF-A0A957CCY2-F1
#
_entry.id   AF-A0A957CCY2-F1
#
_cell.length_a   1.000
_cell.length_b   1.000
_cell.length_c   1.000
_cell.angle_alpha   90.00
_cell.angle_beta   90.00
_cell.angle_gamma   90.00
#
_symmetry.space_group_name_H-M   'P 1'
#
loop_
_entity.id
_entity.type
_entity.pdbx_description
1 polymer ?
#
loop_
_entity_poly.entity_id
_entity_poly.type
_entity_poly.pdbx_seq_one_letter_code
_entity_poly.pdbx_strand_id
1 'polypeptide(L)'
;MVFGVHSFVQFWRRHKRPFLLYTLLVCLTFGTILLGLDRLPNGDFSGQFHAFALFQSREMAAGRLPLWSPGSYGGFPFVADPQAAVFYPIRWLTVLGSLPW
;
A
#
# COMPACT_ATOMS: atom_id res chain seq x y z
N MET A 1 -17.03 -24.96 -11.98
CA MET A 1 -18.08 -24.51 -11.02
C MET A 1 -18.44 -23.07 -11.36
N VAL A 2 -19.62 -22.82 -11.91
CA VAL A 2 -20.09 -21.46 -12.20
C VAL A 2 -20.81 -20.95 -10.96
N PHE A 3 -20.27 -19.94 -10.28
CA PHE A 3 -20.98 -19.25 -9.20
C PHE A 3 -22.16 -18.50 -9.81
N GLY A 4 -23.38 -19.00 -9.61
CA GLY A 4 -24.60 -18.34 -10.08
C GLY A 4 -24.83 -17.01 -9.36
N VAL A 5 -25.46 -16.04 -10.06
CA VAL A 5 -25.81 -14.70 -9.54
C VAL A 5 -26.51 -14.76 -8.18
N HIS A 6 -27.31 -15.80 -7.94
CA HIS A 6 -27.99 -16.02 -6.67
C HIS A 6 -27.00 -16.22 -5.49
N SER A 7 -25.90 -16.95 -5.69
CA SER A 7 -24.88 -17.17 -4.66
C SER A 7 -24.14 -15.87 -4.28
N PHE A 8 -23.94 -14.98 -5.25
CA PHE A 8 -23.29 -13.69 -5.03
C PHE A 8 -24.15 -12.72 -4.20
N VAL A 9 -25.45 -12.63 -4.50
CA VAL A 9 -26.38 -11.77 -3.74
C VAL A 9 -26.52 -12.25 -2.29
N GLN A 10 -26.58 -13.57 -2.08
CA GLN A 10 -26.66 -14.18 -0.76
C GLN A 10 -25.38 -13.93 0.05
N PHE A 11 -24.21 -14.03 -0.60
CA PHE A 11 -22.92 -13.67 -0.01
C PHE A 11 -22.92 -12.22 0.48
N TRP A 12 -23.29 -11.26 -0.37
CA TRP A 12 -23.35 -9.84 0.00
C TRP A 12 -24.33 -9.57 1.13
N ARG A 13 -25.54 -10.17 1.09
CA ARG A 13 -26.54 -9.97 2.15
C ARG A 13 -26.05 -10.44 3.51
N ARG A 14 -25.27 -11.53 3.55
CA ARG A 14 -24.68 -12.10 4.77
C ARG A 14 -23.50 -11.27 5.28
N HIS A 15 -22.65 -10.75 4.40
CA HIS A 15 -21.38 -10.12 4.79
C HIS A 15 -21.42 -8.58 4.83
N LYS A 16 -22.52 -7.93 4.43
CA LYS A 16 -22.61 -6.45 4.48
C LYS A 16 -22.36 -5.85 5.86
N ARG A 17 -22.85 -6.48 6.93
CA ARG A 17 -22.68 -5.99 8.31
C ARG A 17 -21.21 -6.05 8.78
N PRO A 18 -20.50 -7.18 8.67
CA PRO A 18 -19.09 -7.22 9.05
C PRO A 18 -18.24 -6.29 8.18
N PHE A 19 -18.53 -6.15 6.88
CA PHE A 19 -17.84 -5.15 6.05
C PHE A 19 -18.08 -3.72 6.54
N LEU A 20 -19.33 -3.34 6.80
CA LEU A 20 -19.65 -2.01 7.34
C LEU A 20 -18.99 -1.74 8.69
N LEU A 21 -19.00 -2.74 9.59
CA LEU A 21 -18.33 -2.62 10.89
C LEU A 21 -16.82 -2.45 10.72
N TYR A 22 -16.18 -3.26 9.87
CA TYR A 22 -14.76 -3.15 9.58
C TYR A 22 -14.42 -1.76 9.01
N THR A 23 -15.17 -1.29 8.02
CA THR A 23 -14.98 0.04 7.43
C THR A 23 -15.16 1.14 8.49
N LEU A 24 -16.20 1.05 9.33
CA LEU A 24 -16.44 2.02 10.39
C LEU A 24 -15.28 2.04 11.40
N LEU A 25 -14.78 0.87 11.81
CA LEU A 25 -13.65 0.78 12.73
C LEU A 25 -12.38 1.41 12.14
N VAL A 26 -12.09 1.17 10.85
CA VAL A 26 -10.99 1.82 10.14
C VAL A 26 -11.18 3.34 10.11
N CYS A 27 -12.37 3.83 9.74
CA CYS A 27 -12.67 5.26 9.71
C CYS A 27 -12.60 5.90 11.09
N LEU A 28 -13.00 5.22 12.17
CA LEU A 28 -12.89 5.76 13.52
C LEU A 28 -11.45 5.80 14.00
N THR A 29 -10.66 4.77 13.70
CA THR A 29 -9.26 4.67 14.16
C THR A 29 -8.33 5.61 13.38
N PHE A 30 -8.54 5.73 12.07
CA PHE A 30 -7.69 6.52 11.17
C PHE A 30 -8.37 7.80 10.68
N GLY A 31 -9.54 8.16 11.22
CA GLY A 31 -10.35 9.27 10.72
C GLY A 31 -9.62 10.61 10.75
N THR A 32 -8.87 10.90 11.81
CA THR A 32 -8.07 12.12 11.91
C THR A 32 -6.97 12.16 10.85
N ILE A 33 -6.31 11.04 10.59
CA ILE A 33 -5.29 10.91 9.54
C ILE A 33 -5.92 11.03 8.14
N LEU A 34 -7.07 10.39 7.91
CA LEU A 34 -7.82 10.44 6.64
C LEU A 34 -8.33 11.86 6.33
N LEU A 35 -8.70 12.61 7.36
CA LEU A 35 -9.13 14.01 7.24
C LEU A 35 -7.94 15.00 7.22
N GLY A 36 -6.70 14.51 7.33
CA GLY A 36 -5.49 15.34 7.35
C GLY A 36 -5.32 16.18 8.63
N LEU A 37 -6.07 15.86 9.68
CA LEU A 37 -6.02 16.53 10.99
C LEU A 37 -4.86 16.03 11.85
N ASP A 38 -4.34 14.83 11.55
CA ASP A 38 -3.20 14.23 12.24
C ASP A 38 -2.28 13.52 11.25
N ARG A 39 -1.06 13.18 11.70
CA ARG A 39 -0.06 12.45 10.90
C ARG A 39 0.21 11.09 11.51
N LEU A 40 0.70 10.17 10.67
CA LEU A 40 1.18 8.89 11.18
C LEU A 40 2.32 9.12 12.18
N PRO A 41 2.34 8.40 13.30
CA PRO A 41 3.43 8.47 14.26
C PRO A 41 4.79 8.22 13.60
N ASN A 42 5.85 8.73 14.23
CA ASN A 42 7.20 8.37 13.85
C ASN A 42 7.42 6.87 14.14
N GLY A 43 7.85 6.13 13.13
CA GLY A 43 7.99 4.67 13.21
C GLY A 43 8.55 4.08 11.92
N ASP A 44 8.46 2.76 11.78
CA ASP A 44 8.90 2.03 10.58
C ASP A 44 8.17 2.51 9.31
N PHE A 45 6.88 2.84 9.42
CA PHE A 45 6.10 3.35 8.31
C PHE A 45 6.68 4.65 7.76
N SER A 46 6.87 5.66 8.61
CA SER A 46 7.35 6.98 8.21
C SER A 46 8.86 7.00 7.93
N GLY A 47 9.65 6.19 8.66
CA GLY A 47 11.10 6.15 8.55
C GLY A 47 11.63 5.24 7.43
N GLN A 48 10.93 4.14 7.12
CA GLN A 48 11.40 3.13 6.17
C GLN A 48 10.43 2.92 5.01
N PHE A 49 9.18 2.52 5.27
CA PHE A 49 8.26 2.11 4.20
C PHE A 49 7.85 3.27 3.28
N HIS A 50 7.66 4.47 3.85
CA HIS A 50 7.43 5.68 3.09
C HIS A 50 8.65 6.05 2.23
N ALA A 51 9.87 5.95 2.78
CA ALA A 51 11.10 6.17 2.02
C ALA A 51 11.25 5.16 0.88
N PHE A 52 10.92 3.88 1.12
CA PHE A 52 10.94 2.83 0.10
C PHE A 52 9.93 3.12 -1.02
N ALA A 53 8.73 3.60 -0.68
CA ALA A 53 7.73 3.99 -1.66
C ALA A 53 8.20 5.14 -2.55
N LEU A 54 8.78 6.18 -1.96
CA LEU A 54 9.33 7.32 -2.70
C LEU A 54 10.51 6.94 -3.59
N PHE A 55 11.42 6.10 -3.09
CA PHE A 55 12.56 5.65 -3.89
C PHE A 55 12.10 4.81 -5.08
N GLN A 56 11.25 3.82 -4.83
CA GLN A 56 10.71 2.96 -5.89
C GLN A 56 9.92 3.77 -6.93
N SER A 57 9.07 4.70 -6.49
CA SER A 57 8.28 5.51 -7.41
C SER A 57 9.15 6.39 -8.29
N ARG A 58 10.19 7.02 -7.75
CA ARG A 58 11.15 7.84 -8.51
C ARG A 58 11.92 7.03 -9.56
N GLU A 59 12.43 5.86 -9.20
CA GLU A 59 13.16 5.00 -10.13
C GLU A 59 12.24 4.50 -11.25
N MET A 60 11.06 4.00 -10.91
CA MET A 60 10.09 3.48 -11.87
C MET A 60 9.53 4.59 -12.77
N ALA A 61 9.29 5.80 -12.25
CA ALA A 61 8.92 6.98 -13.03
C ALA A 61 9.95 7.29 -14.12
N ALA A 62 11.23 7.06 -13.81
CA ALA A 62 12.34 7.27 -14.72
C ALA A 62 12.63 6.06 -15.62
N GLY A 63 11.74 5.05 -15.64
CA GLY A 63 11.91 3.83 -16.43
C GLY A 63 13.02 2.90 -15.93
N ARG A 64 13.47 3.06 -14.67
CA ARG A 64 14.52 2.25 -14.07
C ARG A 64 13.96 1.25 -13.08
N LEU A 65 14.58 0.06 -13.05
CA LEU A 65 14.32 -0.92 -12.00
C LEU A 65 15.18 -0.58 -10.78
N PRO A 66 14.61 -0.43 -9.57
CA PRO A 66 15.36 -0.06 -8.36
C PRO A 66 16.16 -1.25 -7.82
N LEU A 67 17.33 -1.51 -8.41
CA LEU A 67 18.19 -2.64 -8.03
C LEU A 67 18.93 -2.39 -6.71
N TRP A 68 19.50 -1.19 -6.55
CA TRP A 68 20.30 -0.79 -5.40
C TRP A 68 19.79 0.54 -4.85
N SER A 69 19.48 0.59 -3.55
CA SER A 69 19.12 1.85 -2.88
C SER A 69 20.40 2.51 -2.35
N PRO A 70 20.66 3.79 -2.65
CA PRO A 70 21.85 4.50 -2.17
C PRO A 70 21.74 4.95 -0.70
N GLY A 71 20.81 4.37 0.07
CA GLY A 71 20.50 4.76 1.44
C GLY A 71 21.62 4.49 2.46
N SER A 72 21.23 4.37 3.73
CA SER A 72 22.15 4.24 4.86
C SER A 72 23.16 3.10 4.70
N TYR A 73 24.35 3.28 5.30
CA TYR A 73 25.42 2.27 5.35
C TYR A 73 26.03 1.88 3.99
N GLY A 74 26.03 2.79 3.01
CA GLY A 74 26.56 2.51 1.66
C GLY A 74 25.53 1.90 0.71
N GLY A 75 24.28 1.79 1.17
CA GLY A 75 23.17 1.26 0.41
C GLY A 75 22.91 -0.22 0.66
N PHE A 76 21.87 -0.73 0.01
CA PHE A 76 21.44 -2.12 0.14
C PHE A 76 20.75 -2.60 -1.13
N PRO A 77 20.71 -3.94 -1.38
CA PRO A 77 20.09 -4.50 -2.56
C PRO A 77 18.56 -4.40 -2.45
N PHE A 78 17.99 -3.29 -2.92
CA PHE A 78 16.58 -2.95 -2.78
C PHE A 78 15.64 -3.98 -3.41
N VAL A 79 16.01 -4.52 -4.58
CA VAL A 79 15.21 -5.56 -5.25
C VAL A 79 15.19 -6.90 -4.48
N ALA A 80 16.21 -7.16 -3.68
CA ALA A 80 16.32 -8.36 -2.85
C ALA A 80 15.65 -8.18 -1.49
N ASP A 81 15.26 -6.97 -1.12
CA ASP A 81 14.56 -6.69 0.13
C ASP A 81 13.07 -7.09 -0.01
N PRO A 82 12.59 -8.11 0.72
CA PRO A 82 11.18 -8.50 0.68
C PRO A 82 10.24 -7.38 1.13
N GLN A 83 10.70 -6.46 1.99
CA GLN A 83 9.93 -5.32 2.49
C GLN A 83 9.77 -4.23 1.43
N ALA A 84 10.67 -4.16 0.45
CA ALA A 84 10.53 -3.27 -0.71
C ALA A 84 9.45 -3.76 -1.70
N ALA A 85 9.15 -5.07 -1.68
CA ALA A 85 8.09 -5.69 -2.48
C ALA A 85 8.15 -5.32 -3.97
N VAL A 86 9.36 -5.23 -4.54
CA VAL A 86 9.59 -4.64 -5.86
C VAL A 86 8.81 -5.33 -6.97
N PHE A 87 8.62 -6.65 -6.89
CA PHE A 87 7.88 -7.43 -7.89
C PHE A 87 6.45 -7.79 -7.46
N TYR A 88 5.95 -7.22 -6.37
CA TYR A 88 4.59 -7.52 -5.91
C TYR A 88 3.55 -6.72 -6.71
N PRO A 89 2.57 -7.35 -7.38
CA PRO A 89 1.66 -6.64 -8.28
C PRO A 89 0.85 -5.53 -7.59
N ILE A 90 0.39 -5.75 -6.35
CA ILE A 90 -0.37 -4.73 -5.60
C ILE A 90 0.51 -3.50 -5.30
N ARG A 91 1.82 -3.70 -5.09
CA ARG A 91 2.77 -2.61 -4.87
C ARG A 91 2.85 -1.70 -6.09
N TRP A 92 2.86 -2.26 -7.30
CA TRP A 92 2.89 -1.47 -8.53
C TRP A 92 1.67 -0.57 -8.67
N LEU A 93 0.49 -1.04 -8.29
CA LEU A 93 -0.71 -0.20 -8.27
C LEU A 93 -0.52 1.04 -7.38
N THR A 94 0.03 0.85 -6.17
CA THR A 94 0.30 1.98 -5.26
C THR A 94 1.39 2.91 -5.76
N VAL A 95 2.43 2.37 -6.40
CA VAL A 95 3.52 3.17 -6.97
C VAL A 95 3.01 4.00 -8.15
N LEU A 96 2.30 3.38 -9.10
CA LEU A 96 1.72 4.05 -10.26
C LEU A 96 0.72 5.13 -9.85
N GLY A 97 -0.14 4.85 -8.87
CA GLY A 97 -1.07 5.84 -8.32
C GLY A 97 -0.39 7.02 -7.62
N SER A 98 0.87 6.87 -7.18
CA SER A 98 1.65 7.91 -6.51
C SER A 98 2.56 8.73 -7.43
N LEU A 99 2.63 8.38 -8.72
CA LEU A 99 3.47 9.10 -9.69
C LEU A 99 2.97 10.55 -9.90
N PRO A 100 3.88 11.49 -10.17
CA PRO A 100 3.51 12.86 -10.54
C PRO A 100 3.10 12.87 -12.02
N TRP A 101 1.91 12.37 -12.31
CA TRP A 101 1.23 12.56 -13.59
C TRP A 101 0.53 13.92 -13.62
#